data_AF-A0A1V4UZX7-F1
#
_entry.id   AF-A0A1V4UZX7-F1
#
_cell.length_a   1.000
_cell.length_b   1.000
_cell.length_c   1.000
_cell.angle_alpha   90.00
_cell.angle_beta   90.00
_cell.angle_gamma   90.00
#
_symmetry.space_group_name_H-M   'P 1'
#
loop_
_entity.id
_entity.type
_entity.pdbx_description
1 polymer ?
#
loop_
_entity_poly.entity_id
_entity_poly.type
_entity_poly.pdbx_seq_one_letter_code
_entity_poly.pdbx_strand_id
1 'polypeptide(L)'
;MSILMSQALASPVEVESGPYKISFDLKTTSQFSLNNSSIRENESSSYMIRVISDNRTTAAFAITGYKQPQYAAFDCQKTSWLLMKALAEAGKIQDPTMTDRQIDGRDAQVQTYRSGVLEEESIVTLAKFWLDAEINDTCGLLMGMNKVELRIEMDRDASQSLLDTLKVSITGSFNDSAQNVLTNGSLVQELDSRCQEKWAELGYSDSIIGAMGYCEESAD
;
A
#
# COMPACT_ATOMS: atom_id res chain seq x y z
N MET A 1 -19.30 11.15 3.82
CA MET A 1 -20.64 10.53 3.70
C MET A 1 -20.45 9.07 4.03
N SER A 2 -20.99 8.58 5.15
CA SER A 2 -20.90 7.17 5.54
C SER A 2 -22.13 6.43 5.01
N ILE A 3 -21.91 5.33 4.30
CA ILE A 3 -22.97 4.44 3.82
C ILE A 3 -22.96 3.20 4.73
N LEU A 4 -24.12 2.86 5.30
CA LEU A 4 -24.35 1.65 6.09
C LEU A 4 -24.89 0.56 5.17
N MET A 5 -24.22 -0.60 5.08
CA MET A 5 -24.65 -1.75 4.29
C MET A 5 -25.29 -2.81 5.21
N SER A 6 -26.48 -3.31 4.89
CA SER A 6 -27.22 -4.36 5.62
C SER A 6 -27.24 -5.68 4.84
N GLN A 7 -27.18 -6.82 5.54
CA GLN A 7 -26.87 -8.15 5.00
C GLN A 7 -27.99 -8.78 4.15
N ALA A 8 -27.64 -9.27 2.96
CA ALA A 8 -28.26 -10.41 2.29
C ALA A 8 -27.23 -11.04 1.33
N LEU A 9 -26.85 -12.32 1.58
CA LEU A 9 -25.96 -13.17 0.75
C LEU A 9 -24.83 -12.42 0.01
N ALA A 10 -23.73 -12.22 0.74
CA ALA A 10 -22.43 -11.63 0.39
C ALA A 10 -22.20 -11.38 -1.12
N SER A 11 -22.82 -10.32 -1.64
CA SER A 11 -22.38 -9.74 -2.90
C SER A 11 -21.12 -8.92 -2.61
N PRO A 12 -20.10 -8.95 -3.50
CA PRO A 12 -18.94 -8.11 -3.34
C PRO A 12 -19.33 -6.66 -3.09
N VAL A 13 -18.67 -6.03 -2.12
CA VAL A 13 -18.78 -4.59 -1.87
C VAL A 13 -18.24 -3.88 -3.09
N GLU A 14 -19.06 -3.09 -3.77
CA GLU A 14 -18.60 -2.23 -4.86
C GLU A 14 -18.51 -0.78 -4.37
N VAL A 15 -17.39 -0.13 -4.68
CA VAL A 15 -17.16 1.27 -4.32
C VAL A 15 -16.36 1.97 -5.41
N GLU A 16 -16.73 3.21 -5.68
CA GLU A 16 -16.00 4.10 -6.57
C GLU A 16 -15.22 5.13 -5.76
N SER A 17 -13.97 5.36 -6.14
CA SER A 17 -13.12 6.38 -5.55
C SER A 17 -12.27 7.03 -6.64
N GLY A 18 -12.69 8.22 -7.08
CA GLY A 18 -12.06 8.89 -8.22
C GLY A 18 -12.24 8.11 -9.52
N PRO A 19 -11.17 7.91 -10.30
CA PRO A 19 -11.22 7.17 -11.57
C PRO A 19 -11.17 5.65 -11.38
N TYR A 20 -11.35 5.15 -10.16
CA TYR A 20 -11.23 3.73 -9.85
C TYR A 20 -12.54 3.15 -9.32
N LYS A 21 -12.89 1.97 -9.84
CA LYS A 21 -13.90 1.08 -9.27
C LYS A 21 -13.22 -0.09 -8.58
N ILE A 22 -13.56 -0.28 -7.31
CA ILE A 22 -13.00 -1.31 -6.45
C ILE A 22 -14.13 -2.24 -6.03
N SER A 23 -13.87 -3.54 -6.05
CA SER A 23 -14.77 -4.57 -5.55
C SER A 23 -14.03 -5.52 -4.62
N PHE A 24 -14.62 -5.89 -3.47
CA PHE A 24 -14.02 -6.83 -2.52
C PHE A 24 -15.08 -7.49 -1.62
N ASP A 25 -14.74 -8.61 -1.00
CA ASP A 25 -15.57 -9.29 -0.01
C ASP A 25 -14.75 -9.63 1.25
N LEU A 26 -15.22 -9.13 2.39
CA LEU A 26 -14.62 -9.37 3.70
C LEU A 26 -15.03 -10.72 4.31
N LYS A 27 -16.05 -11.40 3.76
CA LYS A 27 -16.69 -12.61 4.32
C LYS A 27 -17.02 -12.49 5.81
N THR A 28 -17.42 -11.30 6.22
CA THR A 28 -17.78 -11.01 7.61
C THR A 28 -19.27 -10.76 7.74
N THR A 29 -19.84 -11.18 8.86
CA THR A 29 -21.20 -10.81 9.28
C THR A 29 -21.23 -9.49 10.06
N SER A 30 -20.06 -8.92 10.37
CA SER A 30 -19.97 -7.64 11.08
C SER A 30 -20.45 -6.50 10.19
N GLN A 31 -21.17 -5.55 10.79
CA GLN A 31 -21.52 -4.32 10.10
C GLN A 31 -20.27 -3.45 9.98
N PHE A 32 -20.03 -2.92 8.78
CA PHE A 32 -18.98 -1.94 8.54
C PHE A 32 -19.53 -0.76 7.74
N SER A 33 -18.78 0.32 7.74
CA SER A 33 -19.02 1.48 6.89
C SER A 33 -17.77 1.79 6.07
N LEU A 34 -17.97 2.51 4.96
CA LEU A 34 -16.88 2.98 4.12
C LEU A 34 -16.69 4.48 4.28
N ASN A 35 -15.43 4.92 4.29
CA ASN A 35 -15.04 6.31 4.20
C ASN A 35 -14.04 6.51 3.07
N ASN A 36 -14.36 7.40 2.14
CA ASN A 36 -13.51 7.70 0.99
C ASN A 36 -12.92 9.10 1.13
N SER A 37 -11.66 9.24 0.76
CA SER A 37 -10.95 10.53 0.72
C SER A 37 -9.97 10.55 -0.44
N SER A 38 -9.60 11.74 -0.90
CA SER A 38 -8.59 11.90 -1.94
C SER A 38 -7.62 12.99 -1.56
N ILE A 39 -6.35 12.79 -1.91
CA ILE A 39 -5.28 13.79 -1.80
C ILE A 39 -4.73 14.00 -3.20
N ARG A 40 -4.51 15.25 -3.58
CA ARG A 40 -3.84 15.60 -4.84
C ARG A 40 -2.54 16.30 -4.51
N GLU A 41 -1.49 15.85 -5.17
CA GLU A 41 -0.15 16.42 -5.10
C GLU A 41 0.29 16.80 -6.52
N ASN A 42 1.44 17.46 -6.64
CA ASN A 42 1.89 17.97 -7.92
C ASN A 42 2.07 16.85 -8.97
N GLU A 43 2.60 15.70 -8.56
CA GLU A 43 2.94 14.58 -9.46
C GLU A 43 2.00 13.37 -9.35
N SER A 44 1.03 13.39 -8.43
CA SER A 44 0.16 12.24 -8.18
C SER A 44 -1.19 12.62 -7.58
N SER A 45 -2.14 11.70 -7.68
CA SER A 45 -3.40 11.74 -6.93
C SER A 45 -3.64 10.42 -6.24
N SER A 46 -3.89 10.48 -4.95
CA SER A 46 -4.10 9.32 -4.09
C SER A 46 -5.55 9.26 -3.64
N TYR A 47 -6.20 8.13 -3.88
CA TYR A 47 -7.59 7.86 -3.53
C TYR A 47 -7.62 6.76 -2.48
N MET A 48 -8.15 7.09 -1.32
CA MET A 48 -8.15 6.20 -0.17
C MET A 48 -9.57 5.80 0.21
N ILE A 49 -9.77 4.52 0.46
CA ILE A 49 -10.98 3.92 1.00
C ILE A 49 -10.63 3.28 2.33
N ARG A 50 -11.41 3.58 3.37
CA ARG A 50 -11.28 2.97 4.70
C ARG A 50 -12.54 2.17 5.01
N VAL A 51 -12.35 0.92 5.39
CA VAL A 51 -13.36 0.06 6.00
C VAL A 51 -13.32 0.30 7.50
N ILE A 52 -14.45 0.70 8.07
CA ILE A 52 -14.58 1.04 9.49
C ILE A 52 -15.56 0.04 10.11
N SER A 53 -15.07 -0.78 11.04
CA SER A 53 -15.86 -1.65 11.93
C SER A 53 -15.58 -1.25 13.37
N ASP A 54 -16.60 -1.22 14.22
CA ASP A 54 -16.46 -0.92 15.65
C ASP A 54 -15.68 0.38 15.94
N ASN A 55 -15.91 1.41 15.12
CA ASN A 55 -15.23 2.71 15.15
C ASN A 55 -13.69 2.67 14.95
N ARG A 56 -13.13 1.56 14.45
CA ARG A 56 -11.73 1.42 14.07
C ARG A 56 -11.61 1.17 12.57
N THR A 57 -10.52 1.66 11.96
CA THR A 57 -10.21 1.31 10.56
C THR A 57 -9.64 -0.10 10.54
N THR A 58 -10.37 -1.04 9.97
CA THR A 58 -9.99 -2.45 9.88
C THR A 58 -9.35 -2.79 8.54
N ALA A 59 -9.62 -2.02 7.50
CA ALA A 59 -8.86 -2.07 6.26
C ALA A 59 -8.78 -0.68 5.61
N ALA A 60 -7.67 -0.42 4.94
CA ALA A 60 -7.49 0.77 4.12
C ALA A 60 -6.88 0.37 2.77
N PHE A 61 -7.45 0.94 1.71
CA PHE A 61 -6.99 0.82 0.33
C PHE A 61 -6.55 2.20 -0.10
N ALA A 62 -5.34 2.34 -0.61
CA ALA A 62 -4.88 3.55 -1.27
C ALA A 62 -4.54 3.20 -2.72
N ILE A 63 -5.09 3.97 -3.66
CA ILE A 63 -4.72 3.89 -5.07
C ILE A 63 -4.09 5.22 -5.44
N THR A 64 -2.84 5.19 -5.85
CA THR A 64 -2.09 6.36 -6.28
C THR A 64 -1.88 6.29 -7.79
N GLY A 65 -2.45 7.27 -8.49
CA GLY A 65 -2.16 7.52 -9.90
C GLY A 65 -1.08 8.58 -10.03
N TYR A 66 -0.01 8.25 -10.74
CA TYR A 66 1.11 9.14 -11.02
C TYR A 66 0.95 9.78 -12.40
N LYS A 67 1.45 11.01 -12.55
CA LYS A 67 1.47 11.70 -13.84
C LYS A 67 2.56 11.19 -14.78
N GLN A 68 3.58 10.53 -14.22
CA GLN A 68 4.70 9.95 -14.96
C GLN A 68 4.90 8.47 -14.57
N PRO A 69 5.42 7.63 -15.48
CA PRO A 69 5.76 6.25 -15.16
C PRO A 69 6.73 6.17 -13.98
N GLN A 70 6.40 5.30 -13.03
CA GLN A 70 7.20 5.01 -11.86
C GLN A 70 7.81 3.62 -11.99
N TYR A 71 8.96 3.42 -11.38
CA TYR A 71 9.54 2.09 -11.28
C TYR A 71 8.65 1.18 -10.43
N ALA A 72 8.21 0.07 -11.02
CA ALA A 72 7.14 -0.76 -10.50
C ALA A 72 7.61 -2.12 -9.96
N ALA A 73 8.91 -2.38 -9.94
CA ALA A 73 9.44 -3.60 -9.33
C ALA A 73 9.31 -3.59 -7.80
N PHE A 74 9.42 -4.77 -7.19
CA PHE A 74 9.46 -4.96 -5.74
C PHE A 74 10.89 -5.18 -5.22
N ASP A 75 11.92 -4.81 -5.95
CA ASP A 75 13.33 -5.11 -5.65
C ASP A 75 13.83 -4.73 -4.24
N CYS A 76 13.17 -3.78 -3.56
CA CYS A 76 13.38 -3.48 -2.14
C CYS A 76 12.93 -4.57 -1.15
N GLN A 77 12.52 -5.76 -1.62
CA GLN A 77 12.12 -6.90 -0.77
C GLN A 77 13.11 -7.14 0.38
N LYS A 78 14.41 -7.12 0.07
CA LYS A 78 15.46 -7.38 1.05
C LYS A 78 15.46 -6.35 2.18
N THR A 79 15.33 -5.07 1.85
CA THR A 79 15.31 -3.98 2.84
C THR A 79 14.02 -4.01 3.66
N SER A 80 12.86 -4.26 3.04
CA SER A 80 11.60 -4.43 3.75
C SER A 80 11.64 -5.63 4.71
N TRP A 81 12.23 -6.75 4.28
CA TRP A 81 12.42 -7.91 5.12
C TRP A 81 13.35 -7.64 6.31
N LEU A 82 14.46 -6.93 6.07
CA LEU A 82 15.38 -6.52 7.12
C LEU A 82 14.72 -5.59 8.14
N LEU A 83 13.84 -4.68 7.69
CA LEU A 83 13.04 -3.82 8.58
C LEU A 83 12.08 -4.63 9.44
N MET A 84 11.38 -5.60 8.86
CA MET A 84 10.50 -6.47 9.65
C MET A 84 11.27 -7.30 10.67
N LYS A 85 12.45 -7.82 10.32
CA LYS A 85 13.33 -8.50 11.27
C LYS A 85 13.74 -7.59 12.42
N ALA A 86 14.17 -6.38 12.11
CA ALA A 86 14.54 -5.38 13.11
C ALA A 86 13.40 -5.06 14.08
N LEU A 87 12.20 -4.84 13.55
CA LEU A 87 11.00 -4.61 14.37
C LEU A 87 10.64 -5.82 15.23
N ALA A 88 10.86 -7.04 14.73
CA ALA A 88 10.63 -8.26 15.49
C ALA A 88 11.66 -8.42 16.63
N GLU A 89 12.94 -8.16 16.37
CA GLU A 89 14.00 -8.17 17.37
C GLU A 89 13.77 -7.12 18.46
N ALA A 90 13.24 -5.95 18.09
CA ALA A 90 12.82 -4.89 19.01
C ALA A 90 11.50 -5.19 19.75
N GLY A 91 10.88 -6.36 19.52
CA GLY A 91 9.61 -6.76 20.13
C GLY A 91 8.39 -5.94 19.70
N LYS A 92 8.50 -5.17 18.61
CA LYS A 92 7.42 -4.32 18.07
C LYS A 92 6.43 -5.10 17.22
N ILE A 93 6.89 -6.18 16.60
CA ILE A 93 6.05 -7.11 15.84
C ILE A 93 6.43 -8.56 16.16
N GLN A 94 5.57 -9.50 15.81
CA GLN A 94 5.81 -10.93 15.95
C GLN A 94 5.46 -11.66 14.65
N ASP A 95 6.15 -12.78 14.40
CA ASP A 95 5.97 -13.66 13.25
C ASP A 95 5.91 -12.94 11.88
N PRO A 96 6.88 -12.06 11.56
CA PRO A 96 6.87 -11.39 10.28
C PRO A 96 7.05 -12.39 9.13
N THR A 97 6.23 -12.24 8.10
CA THR A 97 6.34 -12.97 6.85
C THR A 97 6.26 -12.00 5.68
N MET A 98 6.92 -12.37 4.59
CA MET A 98 6.84 -11.67 3.31
C MET A 98 6.67 -12.70 2.22
N THR A 99 5.66 -12.54 1.39
CA THR A 99 5.32 -13.49 0.34
C THR A 99 4.95 -12.75 -0.93
N ASP A 100 5.43 -13.27 -2.05
CA ASP A 100 4.93 -12.88 -3.36
C ASP A 100 3.70 -13.73 -3.71
N ARG A 101 2.66 -13.07 -4.21
CA ARG A 101 1.43 -13.72 -4.67
C ARG A 101 0.74 -12.85 -5.72
N GLN A 102 -0.31 -13.38 -6.33
CA GLN A 102 -1.17 -12.57 -7.18
C GLN A 102 -2.34 -11.97 -6.40
N ILE A 103 -2.66 -10.72 -6.69
CA ILE A 103 -3.88 -10.00 -6.29
C ILE A 103 -4.46 -9.40 -7.55
N ASP A 104 -5.75 -9.66 -7.81
CA ASP A 104 -6.41 -9.28 -9.06
C ASP A 104 -5.65 -9.71 -10.35
N GLY A 105 -5.01 -10.88 -10.31
CA GLY A 105 -4.21 -11.41 -11.43
C GLY A 105 -2.88 -10.68 -11.66
N ARG A 106 -2.45 -9.81 -10.73
CA ARG A 106 -1.20 -9.05 -10.79
C ARG A 106 -0.27 -9.45 -9.68
N ASP A 107 1.03 -9.42 -9.98
CA ASP A 107 2.06 -9.73 -8.99
C ASP A 107 2.03 -8.68 -7.87
N ALA A 108 2.04 -9.17 -6.64
CA ALA A 108 1.91 -8.40 -5.44
C ALA A 108 2.88 -8.89 -4.38
N GLN A 109 3.46 -7.95 -3.65
CA GLN A 109 4.16 -8.26 -2.40
C GLN A 109 3.18 -8.14 -1.25
N VAL A 110 3.16 -9.16 -0.38
CA VAL A 110 2.35 -9.18 0.84
C VAL A 110 3.25 -9.40 2.05
N GLN A 111 3.10 -8.55 3.04
CA GLN A 111 3.77 -8.62 4.32
C GLN A 111 2.72 -8.89 5.40
N THR A 112 2.97 -9.85 6.29
CA THR A 112 2.07 -10.08 7.44
C THR A 112 2.85 -10.19 8.73
N TYR A 113 2.31 -9.66 9.82
CA TYR A 113 2.89 -9.76 11.15
C TYR A 113 1.82 -9.53 12.21
N ARG A 114 2.06 -9.97 13.44
CA ARG A 114 1.27 -9.57 14.61
C ARG A 114 1.87 -8.30 15.21
N SER A 115 1.04 -7.33 15.55
CA SER A 115 1.52 -6.14 16.25
C SER A 115 1.85 -6.48 17.70
N GLY A 116 3.05 -6.13 18.17
CA GLY A 116 3.44 -6.25 19.57
C GLY A 116 3.06 -5.04 20.43
N VAL A 117 2.44 -4.02 19.82
CA VAL A 117 2.12 -2.73 20.46
C VAL A 117 0.61 -2.52 20.61
N LEU A 118 -0.22 -3.22 19.82
CA LEU A 118 -1.68 -3.16 19.95
C LEU A 118 -2.14 -4.16 21.02
N GLU A 119 -3.14 -3.77 21.82
CA GLU A 119 -3.68 -4.61 22.92
C GLU A 119 -4.37 -5.90 22.43
N GLU A 120 -4.79 -5.91 21.16
CA GLU A 120 -5.33 -7.08 20.47
C GLU A 120 -4.21 -7.68 19.61
N GLU A 121 -4.08 -9.02 19.59
CA GLU A 121 -3.16 -9.79 18.72
C GLU A 121 -3.55 -9.69 17.23
N SER A 122 -3.92 -8.50 16.76
CA SER A 122 -4.40 -8.25 15.41
C SER A 122 -3.28 -8.53 14.42
N ILE A 123 -3.58 -9.39 13.46
CA ILE A 123 -2.72 -9.66 12.32
C ILE A 123 -2.81 -8.44 11.41
N VAL A 124 -1.67 -7.80 11.19
CA VAL A 124 -1.53 -6.74 10.21
C VAL A 124 -1.06 -7.37 8.92
N THR A 125 -1.78 -7.10 7.83
CA THR A 125 -1.41 -7.47 6.48
C THR A 125 -1.24 -6.22 5.64
N LEU A 126 -0.06 -6.07 5.04
CA LEU A 126 0.24 -5.02 4.08
C LEU A 126 0.38 -5.65 2.70
N ALA A 127 -0.22 -5.07 1.67
CA ALA A 127 -0.03 -5.54 0.30
C ALA A 127 0.23 -4.38 -0.65
N LYS A 128 1.08 -4.59 -1.65
CA LYS A 128 1.36 -3.62 -2.71
C LYS A 128 1.35 -4.31 -4.06
N PHE A 129 0.71 -3.67 -5.05
CA PHE A 129 0.78 -4.08 -6.45
C PHE A 129 0.52 -2.89 -7.39
N TRP A 130 0.74 -3.10 -8.70
CA TRP A 130 0.56 -2.09 -9.74
C TRP A 130 -0.51 -2.53 -10.73
N LEU A 131 -1.45 -1.64 -11.06
CA LEU A 131 -2.57 -1.92 -11.97
C LEU A 131 -2.19 -1.93 -13.45
N ASP A 132 -1.01 -1.46 -13.80
CA ASP A 132 -0.61 -1.19 -15.17
C ASP A 132 0.91 -1.35 -15.36
N ALA A 133 1.55 -2.14 -14.49
CA ALA A 133 2.97 -2.40 -14.59
C ALA A 133 3.28 -3.22 -15.86
N GLU A 134 4.16 -2.67 -16.70
CA GLU A 134 4.63 -3.28 -17.94
C GLU A 134 6.13 -3.01 -18.11
N ILE A 135 6.84 -3.90 -18.81
CA ILE A 135 8.26 -3.69 -19.12
C ILE A 135 8.36 -2.58 -20.14
N ASN A 136 9.10 -1.52 -19.82
CA ASN A 136 9.39 -0.44 -20.73
C ASN A 136 10.41 -0.91 -21.79
N ASP A 137 10.02 -0.90 -23.06
CA ASP A 137 10.87 -1.38 -24.16
C ASP A 137 12.18 -0.61 -24.35
N THR A 138 12.28 0.63 -23.82
CA THR A 138 13.46 1.48 -23.97
C THR A 138 14.54 1.16 -22.94
N CYS A 139 14.15 0.97 -21.67
CA CYS A 139 15.10 0.73 -20.57
C CYS A 139 15.05 -0.69 -19.97
N GLY A 140 14.09 -1.52 -20.39
CA GLY A 140 13.91 -2.88 -19.87
C GLY A 140 13.41 -2.96 -18.43
N LEU A 141 13.02 -1.83 -17.83
CA LEU A 141 12.55 -1.75 -16.45
C LEU A 141 11.03 -1.94 -16.41
N LEU A 142 10.54 -2.59 -15.35
CA LEU A 142 9.10 -2.67 -15.06
C LEU A 142 8.63 -1.29 -14.58
N MET A 143 7.69 -0.68 -15.31
CA MET A 143 7.19 0.66 -15.03
C MET A 143 5.66 0.64 -14.92
N GLY A 144 5.07 1.45 -14.04
CA GLY A 144 3.62 1.58 -13.88
C GLY A 144 3.22 2.98 -13.47
N MET A 145 1.95 3.34 -13.64
CA MET A 145 1.42 4.65 -13.24
C MET A 145 0.38 4.54 -12.12
N ASN A 146 -0.12 3.35 -11.82
CA ASN A 146 -1.21 3.16 -10.87
C ASN A 146 -0.81 2.14 -9.81
N LYS A 147 -0.39 2.63 -8.64
CA LYS A 147 0.00 1.81 -7.48
C LYS A 147 -1.19 1.58 -6.57
N VAL A 148 -1.38 0.35 -6.09
CA VAL A 148 -2.33 0.00 -5.04
C VAL A 148 -1.56 -0.42 -3.79
N GLU A 149 -1.93 0.15 -2.66
CA GLU A 149 -1.42 -0.17 -1.34
C GLU A 149 -2.58 -0.52 -0.41
N LEU A 150 -2.43 -1.62 0.33
CA LEU A 150 -3.42 -2.10 1.28
C LEU A 150 -2.81 -2.23 2.66
N ARG A 151 -3.60 -1.89 3.67
CA ARG A 151 -3.35 -2.20 5.07
C ARG A 151 -4.60 -2.82 5.66
N ILE A 152 -4.51 -4.04 6.16
CA ILE A 152 -5.61 -4.81 6.72
C ILE A 152 -5.25 -5.17 8.16
N GLU A 153 -6.16 -4.89 9.08
CA GLU A 153 -6.09 -5.17 10.51
C GLU A 153 -7.37 -5.93 10.89
N MET A 154 -7.43 -7.19 10.47
CA MET A 154 -8.58 -8.08 10.63
C MET A 154 -8.08 -9.48 10.99
N ASP A 155 -9.01 -10.40 11.29
CA ASP A 155 -8.66 -11.81 11.39
C ASP A 155 -8.12 -12.34 10.05
N ARG A 156 -7.47 -13.51 10.12
CA ARG A 156 -6.80 -14.13 8.98
C ARG A 156 -7.78 -14.42 7.83
N ASP A 157 -8.98 -14.90 8.13
CA ASP A 157 -9.94 -15.35 7.12
C ASP A 157 -10.54 -14.17 6.36
N ALA A 158 -10.89 -13.09 7.07
CA ALA A 158 -11.36 -11.84 6.47
C ALA A 158 -10.26 -11.16 5.65
N SER A 159 -9.02 -11.14 6.15
CA SER A 159 -7.87 -10.61 5.41
C SER A 159 -7.62 -11.40 4.13
N GLN A 160 -7.64 -12.73 4.21
CA GLN A 160 -7.43 -13.61 3.07
C GLN A 160 -8.56 -13.47 2.04
N SER A 161 -9.82 -13.40 2.51
CA SER A 161 -10.98 -13.15 1.65
C SER A 161 -10.86 -11.83 0.90
N LEU A 162 -10.48 -10.76 1.59
CA LEU A 162 -10.27 -9.44 0.97
C LEU A 162 -9.21 -9.54 -0.14
N LEU A 163 -8.04 -10.14 0.15
CA LEU A 163 -6.97 -10.28 -0.85
C LEU A 163 -7.38 -11.14 -2.06
N ASP A 164 -8.15 -12.20 -1.85
CA ASP A 164 -8.58 -13.12 -2.91
C ASP A 164 -9.68 -12.54 -3.80
N THR A 165 -10.52 -11.67 -3.24
CA THR A 165 -11.71 -11.13 -3.92
C THR A 165 -11.51 -9.70 -4.41
N LEU A 166 -10.42 -9.04 -4.01
CA LEU A 166 -10.11 -7.69 -4.45
C LEU A 166 -10.00 -7.63 -5.97
N LYS A 167 -10.81 -6.74 -6.54
CA LYS A 167 -10.77 -6.31 -7.93
C LYS A 167 -10.66 -4.81 -7.98
N VAL A 168 -9.74 -4.31 -8.81
CA VAL A 168 -9.53 -2.88 -9.00
C VAL A 168 -9.46 -2.58 -10.49
N SER A 169 -10.32 -1.67 -10.94
CA SER A 169 -10.40 -1.28 -12.35
C SER A 169 -10.34 0.23 -12.49
N ILE A 170 -9.70 0.67 -13.57
CA ILE A 170 -9.65 2.08 -13.98
C ILE A 170 -10.89 2.33 -14.82
N THR A 171 -11.80 3.19 -14.34
CA THR A 171 -13.09 3.49 -14.98
C THR A 171 -13.14 4.87 -15.62
N GLY A 172 -12.13 5.72 -15.39
CA GLY A 172 -12.03 7.05 -16.00
C GLY A 172 -10.59 7.42 -16.32
N SER A 173 -10.41 8.47 -17.13
CA SER A 173 -9.11 9.06 -17.39
C SER A 173 -8.71 10.04 -16.28
N PHE A 174 -7.40 10.12 -16.01
CA PHE A 174 -6.81 11.25 -15.29
C PHE A 174 -6.93 12.50 -16.17
N ASN A 175 -8.06 13.20 -16.09
CA ASN A 175 -8.20 14.51 -16.72
C ASN A 175 -7.53 15.54 -15.83
N ASP A 176 -6.25 15.82 -16.09
CA ASP A 176 -5.62 17.03 -15.57
C ASP A 176 -4.77 17.69 -16.67
N SER A 177 -5.38 18.68 -17.31
CA SER A 177 -4.70 19.66 -18.14
C SER A 177 -3.81 20.54 -17.27
N ALA A 178 -2.64 20.05 -16.89
CA ALA A 178 -1.58 20.84 -16.27
C ALA A 178 -0.38 20.90 -17.25
N GLN A 179 -0.26 22.03 -17.94
CA GLN A 179 0.93 22.38 -18.71
C GLN A 179 2.14 22.59 -17.79
N ASN A 180 3.27 22.00 -18.18
CA ASN A 180 4.68 22.28 -17.82
C ASN A 180 4.99 23.40 -16.80
N VAL A 181 5.68 23.05 -15.70
CA VAL A 181 6.80 23.84 -15.11
C VAL A 181 7.85 22.92 -14.44
N LEU A 182 8.91 22.62 -15.19
CA LEU A 182 10.37 22.66 -14.89
C LEU A 182 11.00 22.26 -13.52
N THR A 183 12.02 21.40 -13.63
CA THR A 183 13.40 21.45 -13.05
C THR A 183 13.68 21.49 -11.54
N ASN A 184 14.68 20.67 -11.15
CA ASN A 184 15.63 20.77 -10.02
C ASN A 184 15.22 20.20 -8.63
N GLY A 185 15.60 18.95 -8.38
CA GLY A 185 16.72 18.62 -7.48
C GLY A 185 16.67 18.95 -5.98
N SER A 186 15.52 19.28 -5.38
CA SER A 186 15.45 19.68 -3.96
C SER A 186 14.65 18.75 -3.03
N LEU A 187 13.90 17.77 -3.55
CA LEU A 187 13.06 16.88 -2.72
C LEU A 187 13.78 15.60 -2.25
N VAL A 188 14.89 15.24 -2.90
CA VAL A 188 15.67 14.02 -2.61
C VAL A 188 16.36 14.11 -1.23
N GLN A 189 16.74 15.31 -0.76
CA GLN A 189 17.43 15.48 0.52
C GLN A 189 16.51 15.44 1.75
N GLU A 190 15.22 15.73 1.60
CA GLU A 190 14.30 15.84 2.74
C GLU A 190 13.62 14.50 3.11
N LEU A 191 13.70 13.51 2.21
CA LEU A 191 13.12 12.17 2.40
C LEU A 191 14.17 11.14 2.89
N ASP A 192 15.45 11.31 2.54
CA ASP A 192 16.58 10.49 3.01
C ASP A 192 16.74 10.55 4.54
N SER A 193 16.53 11.73 5.14
CA SER A 193 16.62 11.93 6.59
C SER A 193 15.59 11.12 7.38
N ARG A 194 14.35 10.95 6.88
CA ARG A 194 13.26 10.28 7.63
C ARG A 194 13.42 8.77 7.75
N CYS A 195 14.07 8.12 6.78
CA CYS A 195 14.36 6.69 6.88
C CYS A 195 15.55 6.46 7.82
N GLN A 196 16.62 7.25 7.69
CA GLN A 196 17.77 7.19 8.58
C GLN A 196 17.37 7.48 10.04
N GLU A 197 16.51 8.48 10.27
CA GLU A 197 15.94 8.80 11.58
C GLU A 197 15.23 7.59 12.20
N LYS A 198 14.36 6.89 11.44
CA LYS A 198 13.64 5.71 11.96
C LYS A 198 14.56 4.54 12.29
N TRP A 199 15.61 4.31 11.52
CA TRP A 199 16.57 3.25 11.82
C TRP A 199 17.46 3.60 13.02
N ALA A 200 17.84 4.87 13.16
CA ALA A 200 18.55 5.38 14.32
C ALA A 200 17.68 5.32 15.60
N GLU A 201 16.38 5.62 15.51
CA GLU A 201 15.40 5.46 16.60
C GLU A 201 15.27 4.01 17.08
N LEU A 202 15.49 3.05 16.17
CA LEU A 202 15.52 1.61 16.49
C LEU A 202 16.89 1.14 17.03
N GLY A 203 17.87 2.04 17.17
CA GLY A 203 19.17 1.77 17.77
C GLY A 203 20.22 1.19 16.82
N TYR A 204 19.97 1.21 15.51
CA TYR A 204 20.96 0.77 14.51
C TYR A 204 22.04 1.83 14.29
N SER A 205 23.30 1.39 14.17
CA SER A 205 24.41 2.29 13.86
C SER A 205 24.42 2.70 12.39
N ASP A 206 24.97 3.87 12.09
CA ASP A 206 25.10 4.40 10.72
C ASP A 206 25.77 3.40 9.75
N SER A 207 26.70 2.59 10.26
CA SER A 207 27.35 1.51 9.48
C SER A 207 26.42 0.36 9.11
N ILE A 208 25.44 0.04 9.96
CA ILE A 208 24.42 -0.98 9.69
C ILE A 208 23.34 -0.39 8.78
N ILE A 209 22.93 0.86 9.02
CA ILE A 209 21.99 1.60 8.17
C ILE A 209 22.53 1.71 6.73
N GLY A 210 23.80 2.06 6.58
CA GLY A 210 24.48 2.10 5.28
C GLY A 210 24.64 0.73 4.61
N ALA A 211 24.67 -0.37 5.38
CA ALA A 211 24.74 -1.73 4.85
C ALA A 211 23.37 -2.32 4.45
N MET A 212 22.27 -1.76 4.97
CA MET A 212 20.90 -2.22 4.70
C MET A 212 20.29 -1.64 3.40
N GLY A 213 21.04 -0.76 2.73
CA GLY A 213 20.68 -0.14 1.46
C GLY A 213 19.83 1.11 1.68
N TYR A 214 20.23 2.19 1.01
CA TYR A 214 19.50 3.44 0.94
C TYR A 214 18.07 3.18 0.45
N CYS A 215 17.08 3.75 1.15
CA CYS A 215 15.75 3.92 0.58
C CYS A 215 15.84 5.06 -0.44
N GLU A 216 16.28 4.79 -1.66
CA GLU A 216 16.12 5.71 -2.78
C GLU A 216 15.16 5.11 -3.81
N GLU A 217 14.02 5.79 -4.00
CA GLU A 217 13.34 5.83 -5.29
C GLU A 217 14.25 6.60 -6.24
N SER A 218 14.85 5.92 -7.21
CA SER A 218 15.59 6.56 -8.29
C SER A 218 14.64 7.11 -9.34
N ALA A 219 14.72 8.42 -9.60
CA ALA A 219 14.49 8.99 -10.92
C ALA A 219 15.60 10.00 -11.19
N ASP A 220 16.42 9.71 -12.20
CA ASP A 220 17.29 10.68 -12.89
C ASP A 220 16.46 11.81 -13.52
#